data_AF-A0A9P1DDC1-F1
#
_entry.id   AF-A0A9P1DDC1-F1
#
_cell.length_a   1.000
_cell.length_b   1.000
_cell.length_c   1.000
_cell.angle_alpha   90.00
_cell.angle_beta   90.00
_cell.angle_gamma   90.00
#
_symmetry.space_group_name_H-M   'P 1'
#
loop_
_entity.id
_entity.type
_entity.pdbx_description
1 polymer ?
#
loop_
_entity_poly.entity_id
_entity_poly.type
_entity_poly.pdbx_seq_one_letter_code
_entity_poly.pdbx_strand_id
1 'polypeptide(L)'
;MPERLEAEMFLRARMSAQTRVFQTCVDTTLVPVADLLNHSPTLTPGVLWSWDAKAEAMIVTAVRAHNAGEELFTTYGARSNMLLYRTYGFTLHPINEPSFTYIIRPHLVRPIMKIFLDDEDARPLILLETSHIDDSLCQMAPSIAAPIGAAWLEQNGRGHVNGEQREVLAKALTSELETKGFPKDTIEKEVGEFLDRGRVSATNLDRLARRVQCSSVKLKPPDVLSARVPPDTEKVMDLPVPNSARERQLRGKATPDIHELARWSVVAAIEKQRMEDEKQEQQLVDRERKSRVQRVPQGPGGGAIEREGERK
;
A
#
# COMPACT_ATOMS: atom_id res chain seq x y z
N MET A 1 37.85 -11.96 19.55
CA MET A 1 37.24 -11.47 18.30
C MET A 1 36.00 -10.69 18.73
N PRO A 2 35.91 -9.37 18.52
CA PRO A 2 34.64 -8.68 18.73
C PRO A 2 33.64 -9.30 17.75
N GLU A 3 32.55 -9.87 18.28
CA GLU A 3 31.43 -10.36 17.48
C GLU A 3 31.03 -9.23 16.53
N ARG A 4 31.10 -9.48 15.22
CA ARG A 4 30.66 -8.51 14.23
C ARG A 4 29.18 -8.27 14.50
N LEU A 5 28.87 -7.05 14.92
CA LEU A 5 27.51 -6.59 15.04
C LEU A 5 26.93 -6.60 13.61
N GLU A 6 26.20 -7.67 13.29
CA GLU A 6 25.64 -7.83 11.96
C GLU A 6 24.60 -6.73 11.76
N ALA A 7 24.75 -5.94 10.69
CA ALA A 7 23.81 -4.87 10.36
C ALA A 7 22.37 -5.39 10.30
N GLU A 8 22.19 -6.65 9.89
CA GLU A 8 20.91 -7.34 9.90
C GLU A 8 20.32 -7.49 11.31
N MET A 9 21.12 -7.90 12.31
CA MET A 9 20.66 -8.03 13.69
C MET A 9 20.23 -6.66 14.25
N PHE A 10 20.99 -5.61 13.95
CA PHE A 10 20.61 -4.24 14.33
C PHE A 10 19.28 -3.81 13.71
N LEU A 11 19.09 -4.03 12.40
CA LEU A 11 17.85 -3.68 11.71
C LEU A 11 16.65 -4.47 12.26
N ARG A 12 16.81 -5.77 12.49
CA ARG A 12 15.77 -6.62 13.09
C ARG A 12 15.41 -6.12 14.49
N ALA A 13 16.39 -5.90 15.36
CA ALA A 13 16.17 -5.39 16.71
C ALA A 13 15.49 -4.02 16.70
N ARG A 14 15.91 -3.11 15.81
CA ARG A 14 15.29 -1.79 15.66
C ARG A 14 13.84 -1.89 15.20
N MET A 15 13.54 -2.72 14.21
CA MET A 15 12.16 -2.91 13.74
C MET A 15 11.29 -3.59 14.80
N SER A 16 11.83 -4.56 15.53
CA SER A 16 11.13 -5.19 16.67
C SER A 16 10.81 -4.18 17.76
N ALA A 17 11.76 -3.31 18.13
CA ALA A 17 11.52 -2.25 19.10
C ALA A 17 10.46 -1.25 18.59
N GLN A 18 10.63 -0.75 17.37
CA GLN A 18 9.71 0.24 16.78
C GLN A 18 8.25 -0.27 16.69
N THR A 19 8.04 -1.59 16.56
CA THR A 19 6.71 -2.19 16.41
C THR A 19 6.03 -2.59 17.72
N ARG A 20 6.77 -2.71 18.83
CA ARG A 20 6.30 -3.40 20.04
C ARG A 20 6.52 -2.64 21.35
N VAL A 21 7.10 -1.44 21.29
CA VAL A 21 7.30 -0.64 22.49
C VAL A 21 6.02 0.07 22.94
N PHE A 22 5.83 0.12 24.25
CA PHE A 22 4.76 0.82 24.94
C PHE A 22 5.34 1.98 25.74
N GLN A 23 4.59 3.06 25.86
CA GLN A 23 4.95 4.16 26.74
C GLN A 23 4.63 3.79 28.19
N THR A 24 5.61 3.91 29.08
CA THR A 24 5.45 3.71 30.53
C THR A 24 5.81 4.99 31.29
N CYS A 25 5.95 4.93 32.62
CA CYS A 25 6.22 6.12 33.44
C CYS A 25 7.60 6.76 33.20
N VAL A 26 8.58 6.01 32.70
CA VAL A 26 9.95 6.51 32.52
C VAL A 26 10.29 6.66 31.05
N ASP A 27 9.95 5.68 30.22
CA ASP A 27 10.42 5.59 28.83
C ASP A 27 9.49 4.71 27.97
N THR A 28 9.95 4.40 26.76
CA THR A 28 9.37 3.33 25.92
C THR A 28 9.99 1.98 26.27
N THR A 29 9.18 0.95 26.52
CA THR A 29 9.66 -0.38 26.89
C THR A 29 8.91 -1.49 26.16
N LEU A 30 9.54 -2.66 26.03
CA LEU A 30 8.86 -3.86 25.57
C LEU A 30 8.06 -4.45 26.72
N VAL A 31 6.75 -4.65 26.50
CA VAL A 31 5.85 -5.24 27.50
C VAL A 31 5.39 -6.60 26.98
N PRO A 32 5.97 -7.71 27.49
CA PRO A 32 5.56 -9.05 27.08
C PRO A 32 4.06 -9.25 27.27
N VAL A 33 3.46 -10.06 26.38
CA VAL A 33 2.02 -10.37 26.36
C VAL A 33 1.18 -9.21 25.80
N ALA A 34 1.37 -7.97 26.28
CA ALA A 34 0.67 -6.81 25.73
C ALA A 34 1.07 -6.56 24.27
N ASP A 35 2.33 -6.81 23.92
CA ASP A 35 2.86 -6.69 22.56
C ASP A 35 2.33 -7.73 21.56
N LEU A 36 1.58 -8.74 22.03
CA LEU A 36 0.92 -9.74 21.18
C LEU A 36 -0.46 -9.30 20.68
N LEU A 37 -1.01 -8.22 21.25
CA LEU A 37 -2.34 -7.73 20.89
C LEU A 37 -2.29 -6.98 19.56
N ASN A 38 -3.14 -7.40 18.61
CA ASN A 38 -3.25 -6.78 17.30
C ASN A 38 -4.04 -5.46 17.36
N HIS A 39 -3.85 -4.64 16.33
CA HIS A 39 -4.55 -3.36 16.15
C HIS A 39 -6.00 -3.56 15.68
N SER A 40 -6.94 -2.95 16.39
CA SER A 40 -8.30 -2.71 15.90
C SER A 40 -8.37 -1.37 15.17
N PRO A 41 -9.01 -1.32 13.98
CA PRO A 41 -9.31 -0.05 13.31
C PRO A 41 -10.38 0.78 14.05
N THR A 42 -11.13 0.16 14.97
CA THR A 42 -12.22 0.82 15.69
C THR A 42 -11.69 1.72 16.80
N LEU A 43 -12.37 2.85 17.03
CA LEU A 43 -12.11 3.72 18.19
C LEU A 43 -12.49 3.05 19.53
N THR A 44 -13.29 1.99 19.47
CA THR A 44 -13.66 1.13 20.60
C THR A 44 -12.99 -0.24 20.45
N PRO A 45 -11.69 -0.36 20.80
CA PRO A 45 -11.01 -1.65 20.73
C PRO A 45 -11.61 -2.65 21.73
N GLY A 46 -11.21 -3.91 21.65
CA GLY A 46 -11.62 -4.93 22.62
C GLY A 46 -11.02 -4.73 24.01
N VAL A 47 -9.79 -4.23 24.04
CA VAL A 47 -9.02 -3.97 25.25
C VAL A 47 -8.27 -2.64 25.16
N LEU A 48 -8.08 -2.00 26.31
CA LEU A 48 -7.19 -0.85 26.48
C LEU A 48 -6.02 -1.24 27.38
N TRP A 49 -4.94 -0.49 27.32
CA TRP A 49 -3.81 -0.65 28.21
C TRP A 49 -3.49 0.68 28.92
N SER A 50 -2.97 0.59 30.13
CA SER A 50 -2.45 1.74 30.87
C SER A 50 -1.36 1.31 31.84
N TRP A 51 -0.40 2.20 32.11
CA TRP A 51 0.57 1.97 33.16
C TRP A 51 0.00 2.36 34.53
N ASP A 52 0.00 1.43 35.49
CA ASP A 52 -0.30 1.71 36.88
C ASP A 52 1.01 1.90 37.65
N ALA A 53 1.29 3.15 38.04
CA ALA A 53 2.51 3.49 38.77
C ALA A 53 2.56 2.94 40.19
N LYS A 54 1.40 2.68 40.83
CA LYS A 54 1.36 2.13 42.19
C LYS A 54 1.62 0.63 42.18
N ALA A 55 1.05 -0.07 41.20
CA ALA A 55 1.28 -1.48 40.98
C ALA A 55 2.60 -1.77 40.23
N GLU A 56 3.24 -0.73 39.69
CA GLU A 56 4.41 -0.82 38.80
C GLU A 56 4.19 -1.82 37.65
N ALA A 57 2.99 -1.78 37.06
CA ALA A 57 2.54 -2.79 36.10
C ALA A 57 1.79 -2.18 34.91
N MET A 58 1.93 -2.83 33.75
CA MET A 58 1.03 -2.61 32.63
C MET A 58 -0.30 -3.33 32.89
N ILE A 59 -1.39 -2.59 32.86
CA ILE A 59 -2.75 -3.11 33.05
C ILE A 59 -3.43 -3.16 31.69
N VAL A 60 -3.88 -4.35 31.28
CA VAL A 60 -4.73 -4.54 30.09
C VAL A 60 -6.16 -4.77 30.55
N THR A 61 -7.06 -3.88 30.19
CA THR A 61 -8.46 -3.87 30.63
C THR A 61 -9.38 -4.14 29.46
N ALA A 62 -10.24 -5.14 29.58
CA ALA A 62 -11.34 -5.34 28.64
C ALA A 62 -12.35 -4.21 28.75
N VAL A 63 -12.68 -3.56 27.63
CA VAL A 63 -13.67 -2.46 27.60
C VAL A 63 -15.05 -2.91 27.12
N ARG A 64 -15.19 -4.19 26.80
CA ARG A 64 -16.45 -4.85 26.46
C ARG A 64 -16.38 -6.33 26.82
N ALA A 65 -17.53 -6.99 26.81
CA ALA A 65 -17.59 -8.45 26.87
C ALA A 65 -16.93 -9.07 25.63
N HIS A 66 -16.29 -10.22 25.84
CA HIS A 66 -15.63 -11.03 24.81
C HIS A 66 -16.17 -12.46 24.84
N ASN A 67 -16.36 -13.03 23.67
CA ASN A 67 -16.75 -14.43 23.55
C ASN A 67 -15.51 -15.35 23.68
N ALA A 68 -15.72 -16.58 24.16
CA ALA A 68 -14.66 -17.58 24.18
C ALA A 68 -14.16 -17.85 22.75
N GLY A 69 -12.85 -17.77 22.53
CA GLY A 69 -12.23 -17.93 21.21
C GLY A 69 -12.19 -16.65 20.36
N GLU A 70 -12.76 -15.55 20.83
CA GLU A 70 -12.62 -14.23 20.19
C GLU A 70 -11.20 -13.68 20.37
N GLU A 71 -10.65 -13.08 19.32
CA GLU A 71 -9.36 -12.40 19.38
C GLU A 71 -9.47 -11.06 20.11
N LEU A 72 -8.52 -10.78 21.01
CA LEU A 72 -8.44 -9.52 21.73
C LEU A 72 -7.62 -8.51 20.94
N PHE A 73 -8.27 -7.42 20.53
CA PHE A 73 -7.61 -6.31 19.84
C PHE A 73 -7.44 -5.10 20.75
N THR A 74 -6.29 -4.44 20.65
CA THR A 74 -6.04 -3.13 21.22
C THR A 74 -6.03 -2.05 20.13
N THR A 75 -5.74 -0.78 20.45
CA THR A 75 -5.53 0.26 19.45
C THR A 75 -4.10 0.79 19.50
N TYR A 76 -3.49 1.01 18.34
CA TYR A 76 -2.18 1.68 18.21
C TYR A 76 -2.36 3.20 18.00
N GLY A 77 -3.59 3.69 18.22
CA GLY A 77 -4.04 5.06 17.97
C GLY A 77 -4.77 5.19 16.63
N ALA A 78 -5.29 6.39 16.37
CA ALA A 78 -5.81 6.78 15.06
C ALA A 78 -4.62 6.98 14.10
N ARG A 79 -4.24 5.93 13.38
CA ARG A 79 -3.08 5.90 12.48
C ARG A 79 -3.54 5.68 11.04
N SER A 80 -2.94 6.40 10.11
CA SER A 80 -3.13 6.16 8.68
C SER A 80 -2.43 4.89 8.23
N ASN A 81 -2.85 4.34 7.10
CA ASN A 81 -2.20 3.23 6.43
C ASN A 81 -0.74 3.53 6.10
N MET A 82 -0.42 4.79 5.80
CA MET A 82 0.97 5.21 5.60
C MET A 82 1.79 5.03 6.90
N LEU A 83 1.25 5.43 8.06
CA LEU A 83 1.92 5.26 9.34
C LEU A 83 1.94 3.80 9.80
N LEU A 84 0.84 3.06 9.61
CA LEU A 84 0.74 1.65 9.95
C LEU A 84 1.75 0.84 9.14
N TYR A 85 1.85 1.08 7.84
CA TYR A 85 2.80 0.38 7.00
C TYR A 85 4.24 0.73 7.38
N ARG A 86 4.54 2.02 7.54
CA ARG A 86 5.89 2.49 7.89
C ARG A 86 6.35 1.97 9.25
N THR A 87 5.44 1.89 10.22
CA THR A 87 5.79 1.59 11.61
C THR A 87 5.66 0.10 11.90
N TYR A 88 4.54 -0.51 11.50
CA TYR A 88 4.13 -1.88 11.85
C TYR A 88 4.16 -2.88 10.70
N GLY A 89 4.39 -2.43 9.46
CA GLY A 89 4.51 -3.32 8.31
C GLY A 89 3.19 -3.90 7.80
N PHE A 90 2.04 -3.33 8.17
CA PHE A 90 0.73 -3.72 7.66
C PHE A 90 -0.15 -2.50 7.34
N THR A 91 -1.26 -2.74 6.66
CA THR A 91 -2.30 -1.75 6.33
C THR A 91 -3.67 -2.31 6.68
N LEU A 92 -4.64 -1.42 6.84
CA LEU A 92 -6.06 -1.69 6.95
C LEU A 92 -6.73 -1.52 5.59
N HIS A 93 -7.89 -2.15 5.42
CA HIS A 93 -8.77 -1.83 4.29
C HIS A 93 -9.10 -0.32 4.32
N PRO A 94 -9.10 0.40 3.19
CA PRO A 94 -9.31 1.86 3.17
C PRO A 94 -10.59 2.33 3.88
N ILE A 95 -11.66 1.53 3.83
CA ILE A 95 -12.93 1.83 4.53
C ILE A 95 -12.80 1.82 6.07
N ASN A 96 -11.78 1.15 6.59
CA ASN A 96 -11.51 0.98 8.01
C ASN A 96 -10.34 1.87 8.48
N GLU A 97 -9.76 2.69 7.61
CA GLU A 97 -8.64 3.56 7.96
C GLU A 97 -9.14 4.73 8.84
N PRO A 98 -8.67 4.88 10.09
CA PRO A 98 -9.22 5.85 11.03
C PRO A 98 -8.76 7.29 10.76
N SER A 99 -7.68 7.46 9.98
CA SER A 99 -7.10 8.76 9.66
C SER A 99 -6.29 8.68 8.38
N PHE A 100 -6.19 9.77 7.65
CA PHE A 100 -5.43 9.85 6.40
C PHE A 100 -4.26 10.80 6.58
N THR A 101 -3.13 10.43 5.95
CA THR A 101 -1.94 11.28 5.94
C THR A 101 -1.72 11.88 4.57
N TYR A 102 -1.65 13.21 4.54
CA TYR A 102 -1.31 13.99 3.36
C TYR A 102 0.09 14.56 3.50
N ILE A 103 0.89 14.44 2.45
CA ILE A 103 2.25 14.99 2.40
C ILE A 103 2.24 16.14 1.42
N ILE A 104 2.49 17.36 1.91
CA ILE A 104 2.71 18.50 1.03
C ILE A 104 4.19 18.53 0.66
N ARG A 105 4.48 18.41 -0.64
CA ARG A 105 5.86 18.33 -1.12
C ARG A 105 6.59 19.64 -0.85
N PRO A 106 7.85 19.61 -0.38
CA PRO A 106 8.58 20.82 0.02
C PRO A 106 8.61 21.91 -1.05
N HIS A 107 8.74 21.55 -2.34
CA HIS A 107 8.80 22.55 -3.42
C HIS A 107 7.49 23.33 -3.63
N LEU A 108 6.35 22.79 -3.20
CA LEU A 108 5.05 23.48 -3.27
C LEU A 108 4.91 24.50 -2.15
N VAL A 109 5.44 24.18 -0.97
CA VAL A 109 5.33 25.04 0.22
C VAL A 109 6.47 26.04 0.31
N ARG A 110 7.64 25.71 -0.25
CA ARG A 110 8.85 26.53 -0.13
C ARG A 110 8.68 27.99 -0.56
N PRO A 111 8.00 28.33 -1.68
CA PRO A 111 7.76 29.73 -2.04
C PRO A 111 7.00 30.51 -0.97
N ILE A 112 6.06 29.84 -0.28
CA ILE A 112 5.27 30.41 0.81
C ILE A 112 6.12 30.49 2.09
N MET A 113 6.83 29.41 2.43
CA MET A 113 7.65 29.37 3.65
C MET A 113 8.81 30.35 3.63
N LYS A 114 9.40 30.65 2.47
CA LYS A 114 10.44 31.68 2.34
C LYS A 114 9.97 33.09 2.73
N ILE A 115 8.65 33.33 2.81
CA ILE A 115 8.11 34.61 3.29
C ILE A 115 8.28 34.71 4.82
N PHE A 116 8.29 33.57 5.52
CA PHE A 116 8.22 33.51 6.98
C PHE A 116 9.46 32.89 7.65
N LEU A 117 10.26 32.11 6.91
CA LEU A 117 11.39 31.34 7.40
C LEU A 117 12.64 31.61 6.54
N ASP A 118 13.82 31.50 7.15
CA ASP A 118 15.10 31.57 6.43
C ASP A 118 15.28 30.38 5.47
N ASP A 119 16.14 30.53 4.46
CA ASP A 119 16.24 29.57 3.34
C ASP A 119 16.72 28.16 3.78
N GLU A 120 17.44 28.08 4.90
CA GLU A 120 17.86 26.82 5.53
C GLU A 120 16.67 26.07 6.17
N ASP A 121 15.74 26.81 6.78
CA ASP A 121 14.55 26.28 7.46
C ASP A 121 13.37 26.03 6.49
N ALA A 122 13.43 26.56 5.27
CA ALA A 122 12.38 26.45 4.25
C ALA A 122 12.30 25.07 3.55
N ARG A 123 12.80 23.99 4.19
CA ARG A 123 12.71 22.60 3.72
C ARG A 123 11.79 21.69 4.56
N PRO A 124 10.67 22.17 5.14
CA PRO A 124 9.84 21.27 5.93
C PRO A 124 9.12 20.27 5.02
N LEU A 125 9.17 19.00 5.40
CA LEU A 125 8.19 18.02 4.95
C LEU A 125 6.95 18.21 5.82
N ILE A 126 5.90 18.81 5.26
CA ILE A 126 4.65 19.00 6.00
C ILE A 126 3.81 17.74 5.86
N LEU A 127 3.56 17.12 7.01
CA LEU A 127 2.72 15.96 7.14
C LEU A 127 1.43 16.38 7.85
N LEU A 128 0.30 16.26 7.16
CA LEU A 128 -1.02 16.58 7.70
C LEU A 128 -1.77 15.28 7.97
N GLU A 129 -2.26 15.12 9.19
CA GLU A 129 -3.11 14.00 9.60
C GLU A 129 -4.53 14.51 9.81
N THR A 130 -5.52 13.81 9.27
CA THR A 130 -6.93 14.11 9.48
C THR A 130 -7.74 12.83 9.61
N SER A 131 -8.67 12.80 10.56
CA SER A 131 -9.69 11.74 10.68
C SER A 131 -10.85 11.94 9.72
N HIS A 132 -10.93 13.10 9.08
CA HIS A 132 -11.99 13.46 8.15
C HIS A 132 -11.41 13.74 6.77
N ILE A 133 -11.86 12.99 5.75
CA ILE A 133 -11.69 13.41 4.36
C ILE A 133 -12.95 14.18 4.00
N ASP A 134 -12.77 15.43 3.58
CA ASP A 134 -13.88 16.20 3.04
C ASP A 134 -14.44 15.52 1.78
N ASP A 135 -15.77 15.49 1.63
CA ASP A 135 -16.42 14.87 0.48
C ASP A 135 -15.91 15.42 -0.85
N SER A 136 -15.50 16.70 -0.90
CA SER A 136 -14.88 17.28 -2.10
C SER A 136 -13.56 16.61 -2.46
N LEU A 137 -12.73 16.22 -1.49
CA LEU A 137 -11.51 15.45 -1.72
C LEU A 137 -11.81 14.00 -2.11
N CYS A 138 -12.87 13.40 -1.56
CA CYS A 138 -13.36 12.09 -2.02
C CYS A 138 -13.86 12.14 -3.48
N GLN A 139 -14.47 13.26 -3.89
CA GLN A 139 -14.92 13.51 -5.27
C GLN A 139 -13.76 13.86 -6.22
N MET A 140 -12.71 14.52 -5.70
CA MET A 140 -11.50 14.89 -6.46
C MET A 140 -10.46 13.79 -6.55
N ALA A 141 -10.40 12.90 -5.56
CA ALA A 141 -9.78 11.60 -5.73
C ALA A 141 -10.47 11.02 -6.96
N PRO A 142 -9.74 10.77 -8.08
CA PRO A 142 -10.37 10.27 -9.29
C PRO A 142 -11.23 9.13 -8.81
N SER A 143 -12.56 9.29 -8.97
CA SER A 143 -13.56 8.42 -8.36
C SER A 143 -12.90 7.08 -8.26
N ILE A 144 -12.75 6.54 -7.04
CA ILE A 144 -12.46 5.13 -6.88
C ILE A 144 -13.73 4.43 -7.39
N ALA A 145 -13.97 4.63 -8.69
CA ALA A 145 -15.05 4.17 -9.48
C ALA A 145 -14.92 2.69 -9.28
N ALA A 146 -16.06 2.08 -9.01
CA ALA A 146 -16.17 0.64 -8.89
C ALA A 146 -15.17 0.00 -9.87
N PRO A 147 -14.32 -0.94 -9.40
CA PRO A 147 -13.29 -1.54 -10.23
C PRO A 147 -13.88 -1.88 -11.59
N ILE A 148 -13.14 -1.67 -12.68
CA ILE A 148 -13.69 -1.86 -14.02
C ILE A 148 -14.36 -3.23 -14.13
N GLY A 149 -15.61 -3.28 -14.57
CA GLY A 149 -16.40 -4.52 -14.63
C GLY A 149 -16.94 -5.03 -13.28
N ALA A 150 -16.93 -4.23 -12.20
CA ALA A 150 -17.50 -4.61 -10.91
C ALA A 150 -19.00 -4.94 -11.00
N ALA A 151 -19.77 -4.11 -11.70
CA ALA A 151 -21.19 -4.37 -11.94
C ALA A 151 -21.41 -5.69 -12.70
N TRP A 152 -20.53 -6.03 -13.64
CA TRP A 152 -20.60 -7.30 -14.35
C TRP A 152 -20.28 -8.49 -13.43
N LEU A 153 -19.26 -8.37 -12.57
CA LEU A 153 -18.90 -9.40 -11.60
C LEU A 153 -20.01 -9.65 -10.58
N GLU A 154 -20.70 -8.60 -10.15
CA GLU A 154 -21.85 -8.71 -9.25
C GLU A 154 -23.01 -9.48 -9.91
N GLN A 155 -23.29 -9.19 -11.18
CA GLN A 155 -24.40 -9.82 -11.91
C GLN A 155 -24.08 -11.25 -12.39
N ASN A 156 -22.86 -11.52 -12.83
CA ASN A 156 -22.50 -12.76 -13.54
C ASN A 156 -21.52 -13.66 -12.77
N GLY A 157 -20.98 -13.18 -11.65
CA GLY A 157 -19.97 -13.90 -10.87
C GLY A 157 -18.59 -13.91 -11.52
N ARG A 158 -17.70 -14.79 -11.00
CA ARG A 158 -16.34 -15.00 -11.53
C ARG A 158 -16.33 -16.26 -12.40
N GLY A 159 -15.59 -16.28 -13.50
CA GLY A 159 -15.49 -17.50 -14.31
C GLY A 159 -15.02 -17.30 -15.74
N HIS A 160 -15.25 -18.34 -16.54
CA HIS A 160 -15.10 -18.28 -17.99
C HIS A 160 -16.32 -17.62 -18.61
N VAL A 161 -16.07 -16.76 -19.59
CA VAL A 161 -17.11 -16.02 -20.30
C VAL A 161 -17.42 -16.75 -21.60
N ASN A 162 -18.68 -17.10 -21.84
CA ASN A 162 -19.08 -17.72 -23.11
C ASN A 162 -19.11 -16.68 -24.26
N GLY A 163 -19.31 -17.13 -25.51
CA GLY A 163 -19.23 -16.25 -26.69
C GLY A 163 -20.20 -15.06 -26.66
N GLU A 164 -21.42 -15.26 -26.18
CA GLU A 164 -22.44 -14.21 -26.08
C GLU A 164 -22.12 -13.21 -24.95
N GLN A 165 -21.79 -13.72 -23.76
CA GLN A 165 -21.37 -12.91 -22.63
C GLN A 165 -20.08 -12.12 -22.95
N ARG A 166 -19.22 -12.66 -23.82
CA ARG A 166 -17.95 -12.05 -24.21
C ARG A 166 -18.19 -10.75 -24.97
N GLU A 167 -19.15 -10.72 -25.89
CA GLU A 167 -19.47 -9.50 -26.64
C GLU A 167 -20.12 -8.44 -25.74
N VAL A 168 -21.03 -8.86 -24.85
CA VAL A 168 -21.67 -7.98 -23.87
C VAL A 168 -20.64 -7.37 -22.92
N LEU A 169 -19.75 -8.20 -22.38
CA LEU A 169 -18.68 -7.75 -21.49
C LEU A 169 -17.70 -6.84 -22.22
N ALA A 170 -17.32 -7.16 -23.47
CA ALA A 170 -16.45 -6.30 -24.27
C ALA A 170 -17.04 -4.89 -24.40
N LYS A 171 -18.31 -4.78 -24.80
CA LYS A 171 -19.00 -3.49 -24.95
C LYS A 171 -19.07 -2.73 -23.63
N ALA A 172 -19.39 -3.42 -22.52
CA ALA A 172 -19.47 -2.81 -21.20
C ALA A 172 -18.11 -2.27 -20.73
N LEU A 173 -17.05 -3.07 -20.83
CA LEU A 173 -15.69 -2.66 -20.45
C LEU A 173 -15.18 -1.52 -21.32
N THR A 174 -15.44 -1.56 -22.63
CA THR A 174 -15.03 -0.49 -23.55
C THR A 174 -15.70 0.82 -23.19
N SER A 175 -17.03 0.82 -23.00
CA SER A 175 -17.79 2.02 -22.58
C SER A 175 -17.31 2.58 -21.23
N GLU A 176 -17.06 1.70 -20.25
CA GLU A 176 -16.56 2.12 -18.93
C GLU A 176 -15.15 2.73 -19.01
N LEU A 177 -14.28 2.19 -19.87
CA LEU A 177 -12.94 2.74 -20.09
C LEU A 177 -12.96 4.03 -20.90
N GLU A 178 -13.85 4.16 -21.88
CA GLU A 178 -14.03 5.39 -22.66
C GLU A 178 -14.52 6.55 -21.78
N THR A 179 -15.49 6.29 -20.89
CA THR A 179 -15.95 7.28 -19.89
C THR A 179 -14.87 7.71 -18.90
N LYS A 180 -13.88 6.84 -18.64
CA LYS A 180 -12.68 7.16 -17.86
C LYS A 180 -11.61 7.93 -18.66
N GLY A 181 -11.85 8.21 -19.94
CA GLY A 181 -11.02 9.06 -20.80
C GLY A 181 -9.87 8.34 -21.50
N PHE A 182 -9.91 7.01 -21.60
CA PHE A 182 -8.89 6.24 -22.31
C PHE A 182 -9.07 6.31 -23.84
N PRO A 183 -8.00 6.24 -24.66
CA PRO A 183 -8.11 6.26 -26.12
C PRO A 183 -8.75 4.96 -26.65
N LYS A 184 -9.79 5.09 -27.48
CA LYS A 184 -10.58 3.97 -28.02
C LYS A 184 -9.75 2.84 -28.63
N ASP A 185 -8.78 3.17 -29.48
CA ASP A 185 -7.92 2.17 -30.14
C ASP A 185 -7.09 1.34 -29.14
N THR A 186 -6.70 1.95 -28.01
CA THR A 186 -5.97 1.26 -26.94
C THR A 186 -6.90 0.35 -26.15
N ILE A 187 -8.12 0.82 -25.88
CA ILE A 187 -9.14 0.07 -25.15
C ILE A 187 -9.53 -1.19 -25.92
N GLU A 188 -9.93 -1.06 -27.19
CA GLU A 188 -10.42 -2.18 -27.99
C GLU A 188 -9.39 -3.31 -28.09
N LYS A 189 -8.11 -2.94 -28.28
CA LYS A 189 -7.00 -3.90 -28.32
C LYS A 189 -6.83 -4.63 -26.99
N GLU A 190 -6.68 -3.91 -25.88
CA GLU A 190 -6.38 -4.53 -24.57
C GLU A 190 -7.57 -5.32 -24.01
N VAL A 191 -8.81 -4.87 -24.28
CA VAL A 191 -10.06 -5.58 -23.93
C VAL A 191 -10.17 -6.87 -24.77
N GLY A 192 -9.86 -6.81 -26.07
CA GLY A 192 -9.82 -8.00 -26.93
C GLY A 192 -8.85 -9.05 -26.39
N GLU A 193 -7.59 -8.66 -26.17
CA GLU A 193 -6.55 -9.53 -25.61
C GLU A 193 -6.89 -10.06 -24.20
N PHE A 194 -7.60 -9.27 -23.40
CA PHE A 194 -8.10 -9.69 -22.08
C PHE A 194 -9.12 -10.82 -22.20
N LEU A 195 -10.10 -10.67 -23.09
CA LEU A 195 -11.18 -11.64 -23.26
C LEU A 195 -10.70 -12.93 -23.93
N ASP A 196 -9.67 -12.87 -24.78
CA ASP A 196 -9.03 -14.07 -25.34
C ASP A 196 -8.39 -14.98 -24.29
N ARG A 197 -7.98 -14.43 -23.14
CA ARG A 197 -7.44 -15.21 -22.01
C ARG A 197 -8.52 -15.87 -21.16
N GLY A 198 -9.79 -15.62 -21.46
CA GLY A 198 -10.95 -16.42 -21.06
C GLY A 198 -11.42 -16.33 -19.61
N ARG A 199 -10.61 -15.85 -18.66
CA ARG A 199 -10.97 -15.85 -17.22
C ARG A 199 -11.19 -14.43 -16.68
N VAL A 200 -12.41 -14.16 -16.24
CA VAL A 200 -12.79 -12.87 -15.62
C VAL A 200 -12.81 -12.99 -14.11
N SER A 201 -12.08 -12.08 -13.47
CA SER A 201 -11.97 -11.92 -12.02
C SER A 201 -11.66 -10.46 -11.70
N ALA A 202 -11.89 -10.04 -10.45
CA ALA A 202 -11.54 -8.69 -10.00
C ALA A 202 -10.06 -8.35 -10.27
N THR A 203 -9.16 -9.30 -9.98
CA THR A 203 -7.72 -9.16 -10.22
C THR A 203 -7.39 -8.98 -11.70
N ASN A 204 -8.01 -9.76 -12.58
CA ASN A 204 -7.73 -9.67 -14.02
C ASN A 204 -8.28 -8.36 -14.61
N LEU A 205 -9.44 -7.89 -14.14
CA LEU A 205 -10.03 -6.61 -14.56
C LEU A 205 -9.18 -5.41 -14.12
N ASP A 206 -8.63 -5.44 -12.90
CA ASP A 206 -7.68 -4.43 -12.44
C ASP A 206 -6.38 -4.45 -13.27
N ARG A 207 -5.88 -5.64 -13.63
CA ARG A 207 -4.74 -5.77 -14.56
C ARG A 207 -5.05 -5.21 -15.95
N LEU A 208 -6.26 -5.38 -16.46
CA LEU A 208 -6.70 -4.75 -17.71
C LEU A 208 -6.64 -3.23 -17.60
N ALA A 209 -7.22 -2.65 -16.54
CA ALA A 209 -7.19 -1.20 -16.30
C ALA A 209 -5.76 -0.63 -16.34
N ARG A 210 -4.82 -1.30 -15.67
CA ARG A 210 -3.41 -0.89 -15.64
C ARG A 210 -2.74 -1.00 -17.01
N ARG A 211 -3.01 -2.06 -17.77
CA ARG A 211 -2.47 -2.19 -19.13
C ARG A 211 -2.95 -1.06 -20.03
N VAL A 212 -4.24 -0.74 -19.99
CA VAL A 212 -4.82 0.38 -20.76
C VAL A 212 -4.16 1.70 -20.35
N GLN A 213 -4.00 1.96 -19.05
CA GLN A 213 -3.30 3.14 -18.53
C GLN A 213 -1.85 3.21 -19.05
N CYS A 214 -1.07 2.14 -18.92
CA CYS A 214 0.32 2.10 -19.36
C CYS A 214 0.47 2.26 -20.88
N SER A 215 -0.41 1.62 -21.66
CA SER A 215 -0.41 1.73 -23.12
C SER A 215 -0.78 3.14 -23.59
N SER A 216 -1.69 3.82 -22.87
CA SER A 216 -2.07 5.21 -23.15
C SER A 216 -0.92 6.20 -22.92
N VAL A 217 -0.08 5.97 -21.91
CA VAL A 217 1.09 6.83 -21.63
C VAL A 217 2.15 6.71 -22.71
N LYS A 218 2.35 5.52 -23.29
CA LYS A 218 3.33 5.28 -24.37
C LYS A 218 2.98 5.97 -25.68
N LEU A 219 1.70 6.28 -25.91
CA LEU A 219 1.22 6.95 -27.11
C LEU A 219 1.41 8.47 -27.08
N LYS A 220 1.65 9.07 -25.91
CA LYS A 220 2.11 10.46 -25.86
C LYS A 220 3.58 10.45 -26.28
N PRO A 221 3.95 10.98 -27.47
CA PRO A 221 5.36 11.18 -27.79
C PRO A 221 5.98 11.98 -26.63
N PRO A 222 7.21 11.65 -26.20
CA PRO A 222 7.87 12.45 -25.18
C PRO A 222 7.92 13.88 -25.70
N ASP A 223 7.23 14.79 -25.00
CA ASP A 223 7.37 16.21 -25.28
C ASP A 223 8.87 16.51 -25.28
N VAL A 224 9.33 17.06 -26.41
CA VAL A 224 10.73 17.41 -26.68
C VAL A 224 11.10 18.60 -25.78
N LEU A 225 11.21 18.36 -24.48
CA LEU A 225 11.67 19.30 -23.45
C LEU A 225 12.65 18.59 -22.52
N SER A 226 13.66 17.95 -23.10
CA SER A 226 14.89 17.64 -22.36
C SER A 226 16.09 17.61 -23.30
N ALA A 227 16.45 18.79 -23.81
CA ALA A 227 17.82 19.03 -24.21
C ALA A 227 18.66 18.98 -22.92
N ARG A 228 19.41 17.90 -22.75
CA ARG A 228 20.51 17.81 -21.78
C ARG A 228 21.43 19.01 -22.03
N VAL A 229 21.45 19.94 -21.09
CA VAL A 229 22.53 20.93 -20.99
C VAL A 229 23.78 20.14 -20.60
N PRO A 230 24.88 20.18 -21.38
CA PRO A 230 26.11 19.52 -21.00
C PRO A 230 26.68 20.18 -19.72
N PRO A 231 27.43 19.43 -18.89
CA PRO A 231 28.05 19.99 -17.69
C PRO A 231 29.14 20.97 -18.12
N ASP A 232 28.98 22.24 -17.74
CA ASP A 232 30.04 23.23 -17.84
C ASP A 232 31.19 22.83 -16.89
N THR A 233 32.37 22.67 -17.48
CA THR A 233 33.66 22.51 -16.79
C THR A 233 33.90 23.64 -15.80
N GLU A 234 34.09 23.26 -14.53
CA GLU A 234 34.56 24.14 -13.46
C GLU A 234 35.90 24.79 -13.81
N LYS A 235 35.94 26.12 -13.84
CA LYS A 235 37.16 26.89 -13.60
C LYS A 235 37.07 27.52 -12.21
N VAL A 236 37.92 27.03 -11.33
CA VAL A 236 38.32 27.64 -10.07
C VAL A 236 38.98 28.99 -10.38
N MET A 237 38.50 30.10 -9.80
CA MET A 237 39.32 31.16 -9.20
C MET A 237 38.44 32.17 -8.42
N ASP A 238 38.89 32.37 -7.19
CA ASP A 238 38.71 33.42 -6.16
C ASP A 238 37.76 34.64 -6.34
N LEU A 239 37.09 34.93 -5.23
CA LEU A 239 36.28 36.10 -4.84
C LEU A 239 37.09 37.43 -4.83
N PRO A 240 36.51 38.67 -4.88
CA PRO A 240 35.34 39.09 -4.07
C PRO A 240 34.30 40.11 -4.64
N VAL A 241 33.04 39.95 -4.16
CA VAL A 241 31.97 40.88 -3.68
C VAL A 241 31.99 42.38 -4.11
N PRO A 242 30.87 43.15 -4.07
CA PRO A 242 29.49 43.01 -4.60
C PRO A 242 29.08 44.20 -5.52
N ASN A 243 28.03 44.08 -6.34
CA ASN A 243 26.99 45.12 -6.47
C ASN A 243 25.88 44.81 -7.50
N SER A 244 24.66 45.14 -7.08
CA SER A 244 23.50 45.64 -7.82
C SER A 244 23.12 45.08 -9.21
N ALA A 245 21.82 44.79 -9.29
CA ALA A 245 20.97 44.87 -10.48
C ALA A 245 21.22 43.85 -11.60
N ARG A 246 20.39 42.79 -11.60
CA ARG A 246 19.98 42.16 -12.85
C ARG A 246 18.63 41.46 -12.72
N GLU A 247 17.58 42.20 -13.06
CA GLU A 247 16.36 41.66 -13.67
C GLU A 247 16.76 40.74 -14.84
N ARG A 248 16.38 39.46 -14.75
CA ARG A 248 16.31 38.59 -15.92
C ARG A 248 15.04 37.74 -15.88
N GLN A 249 14.25 37.97 -16.92
CA GLN A 249 13.12 37.18 -17.40
C GLN A 249 13.36 35.67 -17.23
N LEU A 250 12.59 35.03 -16.36
CA LEU A 250 12.41 33.58 -16.37
C LEU A 250 11.28 33.24 -17.34
N ARG A 251 11.69 32.78 -18.54
CA ARG A 251 10.81 32.11 -19.50
C ARG A 251 10.17 30.88 -18.85
N GLY A 252 8.87 30.74 -19.05
CA GLY A 252 8.05 29.67 -18.53
C GLY A 252 8.58 28.28 -18.91
N LYS A 253 8.93 27.50 -17.88
CA LYS A 253 8.93 26.05 -17.97
C LYS A 253 7.61 25.60 -17.34
N ALA A 254 6.79 24.91 -18.12
CA ALA A 254 5.55 24.32 -17.64
C ALA A 254 5.86 23.43 -16.45
N THR A 255 5.40 23.84 -15.27
CA THR A 255 5.36 22.99 -14.08
C THR A 255 4.41 21.83 -14.39
N PRO A 256 4.84 20.57 -14.20
CA PRO A 256 3.93 19.44 -14.35
C PRO A 256 2.73 19.66 -13.43
N ASP A 257 1.54 19.47 -13.98
CA ASP A 257 0.27 19.71 -13.30
C ASP A 257 0.27 18.97 -11.95
N ILE A 258 0.01 19.72 -10.88
CA ILE A 258 -0.07 19.23 -9.50
C ILE A 258 -1.06 18.05 -9.41
N HIS A 259 -2.10 18.06 -10.24
CA HIS A 259 -3.06 16.98 -10.33
C HIS A 259 -2.52 15.71 -11.01
N GLU A 260 -1.53 15.79 -11.90
CA GLU A 260 -0.87 14.58 -12.42
C GLU A 260 0.02 13.95 -11.35
N LEU A 261 0.79 14.75 -10.60
CA LEU A 261 1.73 14.24 -9.61
C LEU A 261 1.06 13.60 -8.38
N ALA A 262 -0.12 14.08 -7.98
CA ALA A 262 -0.94 13.46 -6.94
C ALA A 262 -1.52 12.11 -7.40
N ARG A 263 -1.95 12.02 -8.67
CA ARG A 263 -2.44 10.77 -9.26
C ARG A 263 -1.40 9.65 -9.22
N TRP A 264 -0.14 9.95 -9.53
CA TRP A 264 0.95 8.95 -9.48
C TRP A 264 1.22 8.39 -8.08
N SER A 265 1.05 9.18 -7.03
CA SER A 265 1.28 8.73 -5.65
C SER A 265 0.20 7.74 -5.18
N VAL A 266 -1.06 8.00 -5.53
CA VAL A 266 -2.18 7.12 -5.21
C VAL A 266 -2.07 5.81 -5.99
N VAL A 267 -1.71 5.88 -7.28
CA VAL A 267 -1.46 4.69 -8.10
C VAL A 267 -0.35 3.82 -7.51
N ALA A 268 0.74 4.42 -7.03
CA ALA A 268 1.83 3.67 -6.40
C ALA A 268 1.42 2.97 -5.09
N ALA A 269 0.59 3.60 -4.26
CA ALA A 269 0.08 2.99 -3.03
C ALA A 269 -0.87 1.81 -3.33
N ILE A 270 -1.74 1.96 -4.34
CA ILE A 270 -2.65 0.89 -4.80
C ILE A 270 -1.86 -0.28 -5.40
N GLU A 271 -0.81 0.00 -6.20
CA GLU A 271 0.06 -1.03 -6.78
C GLU A 271 0.70 -1.89 -5.68
N LYS A 272 1.18 -1.21 -4.64
CA LYS A 272 1.84 -1.85 -3.51
C LYS A 272 0.91 -2.74 -2.70
N GLN A 273 -0.29 -2.24 -2.36
CA GLN A 273 -1.29 -3.04 -1.65
C GLN A 273 -1.63 -4.30 -2.45
N ARG A 274 -1.78 -4.17 -3.77
CA ARG A 274 -2.09 -5.32 -4.62
C ARG A 274 -0.98 -6.36 -4.63
N MET A 275 0.29 -5.97 -4.67
CA MET A 275 1.39 -6.94 -4.63
C MET A 275 1.40 -7.74 -3.31
N GLU A 276 0.97 -7.13 -2.21
CA GLU A 276 0.84 -7.84 -0.93
C GLU A 276 -0.33 -8.82 -0.94
N ASP A 277 -1.48 -8.43 -1.52
CA ASP A 277 -2.65 -9.31 -1.66
C ASP A 277 -2.34 -10.51 -2.58
N GLU A 278 -1.65 -10.30 -3.70
CA GLU A 278 -1.20 -11.38 -4.59
C GLU A 278 -0.25 -12.34 -3.89
N LYS A 279 0.64 -11.82 -3.03
CA LYS A 279 1.55 -12.63 -2.22
C LYS A 279 0.80 -13.45 -1.17
N GLN A 280 -0.25 -12.91 -0.56
CA GLN A 280 -1.11 -13.65 0.37
C GLN A 280 -1.92 -14.75 -0.34
N GLU A 281 -2.49 -14.47 -1.51
CA GLU A 281 -3.22 -15.45 -2.32
C GLU A 281 -2.30 -16.61 -2.75
N GLN A 282 -1.07 -16.30 -3.18
CA GLN A 282 -0.08 -17.30 -3.55
C GLN A 282 0.29 -18.22 -2.36
N GLN A 283 0.42 -17.64 -1.16
CA GLN A 283 0.67 -18.42 0.06
C GLN A 283 -0.48 -19.36 0.41
N LEU A 284 -1.73 -18.95 0.19
CA LEU A 284 -2.90 -19.81 0.42
C LEU A 284 -2.94 -20.98 -0.58
N VAL A 285 -2.69 -20.72 -1.86
CA VAL A 285 -2.63 -21.76 -2.91
C VAL A 285 -1.52 -22.78 -2.59
N ASP A 286 -0.34 -22.32 -2.18
CA ASP A 286 0.76 -23.21 -1.80
C ASP A 286 0.42 -24.04 -0.56
N ARG A 287 -0.31 -23.47 0.40
CA ARG A 287 -0.79 -24.19 1.59
C ARG A 287 -1.80 -25.28 1.23
N GLU A 288 -2.74 -25.01 0.32
CA GLU A 288 -3.67 -26.01 -0.19
C GLU A 288 -2.96 -27.12 -0.98
N ARG A 289 -1.94 -26.76 -1.77
CA ARG A 289 -1.15 -27.74 -2.52
C ARG A 289 -0.41 -28.69 -1.59
N LYS A 290 0.19 -28.16 -0.51
CA LYS A 290 0.86 -28.96 0.53
C LYS A 290 -0.11 -29.88 1.27
N SER A 291 -1.32 -29.42 1.58
CA SER A 291 -2.32 -30.25 2.28
C SER A 291 -2.84 -31.39 1.41
N ARG A 292 -2.92 -31.23 0.09
CA ARG A 292 -3.27 -32.31 -0.85
C ARG A 292 -2.20 -33.39 -0.94
N VAL A 293 -0.91 -33.03 -0.91
CA VAL A 293 0.20 -34.00 -0.93
C VAL A 293 0.23 -34.84 0.35
N GLN A 294 -0.11 -34.26 1.50
CA GLN A 294 -0.21 -35.01 2.76
C GLN A 294 -1.42 -35.94 2.85
N ARG A 295 -2.47 -35.72 2.03
CA ARG A 295 -3.65 -36.59 1.97
C ARG A 295 -3.55 -37.69 0.92
N VAL A 296 -2.37 -37.96 0.36
CA VAL A 296 -2.20 -39.20 -0.43
C VAL A 296 -2.39 -40.36 0.54
N PRO A 297 -3.47 -41.15 0.42
CA PRO A 297 -3.68 -42.28 1.32
C PRO A 297 -2.47 -43.20 1.18
N GLN A 298 -1.82 -43.50 2.30
CA GLN A 298 -0.88 -44.62 2.36
C GLN A 298 -1.65 -45.83 1.84
N GLY A 299 -1.33 -46.28 0.64
CA GLY A 299 -2.01 -47.39 0.02
C GLY A 299 -2.00 -48.59 0.97
N PRO A 300 -3.03 -49.45 0.92
CA PRO A 300 -3.07 -50.68 1.70
C PRO A 300 -1.96 -51.62 1.19
N GLY A 301 -0.76 -51.44 1.72
CA GLY A 301 0.46 -52.08 1.25
C GLY A 301 1.37 -52.38 2.41
N GLY A 302 0.99 -53.39 3.19
CA GLY A 302 1.77 -53.88 4.33
C GLY A 302 1.06 -55.09 4.91
N GLY A 303 1.01 -56.17 4.13
CA GLY A 303 0.47 -57.46 4.55
C GLY A 303 1.11 -57.89 5.86
N ALA A 304 0.26 -58.18 6.84
CA ALA A 304 0.65 -58.89 8.05
C ALA A 304 1.19 -60.26 7.63
N ILE A 305 2.50 -60.42 7.68
CA ILE A 305 3.13 -61.74 7.68
C ILE A 305 2.87 -62.31 9.07
N GLU A 306 1.83 -63.12 9.19
CA GLU A 306 1.59 -64.00 10.33
C GLU A 306 2.83 -64.89 10.51
N ARG A 307 3.61 -64.64 11.57
CA ARG A 307 4.53 -65.64 12.11
C ARG A 307 3.77 -66.39 13.19
N GLU A 308 3.19 -67.52 12.81
CA GLU A 308 2.89 -68.61 13.74
C GLU A 308 4.20 -69.06 14.38
N GLY A 309 4.37 -68.71 15.66
CA GLY A 309 5.45 -69.17 16.51
C GLY A 309 4.90 -70.08 17.59
N GLU A 310 5.06 -71.37 17.37
CA GLU A 310 4.83 -72.49 18.28
C GLU A 310 5.27 -72.19 19.73
N ARG A 311 4.40 -72.55 20.70
CA ARG A 311 4.83 -72.94 22.04
C ARG A 311 4.09 -74.19 22.47
N LYS A 312 4.84 -75.30 22.50
CA LYS A 312 4.68 -76.40 23.45
C LYS A 312 5.41 -76.05 24.74
#